data_AF-A0A7X0KTD9-F1
#
_entry.id   AF-A0A7X0KTD9-F1
#
_cell.length_a   1.000
_cell.length_b   1.000
_cell.length_c   1.000
_cell.angle_alpha   90.00
_cell.angle_beta   90.00
_cell.angle_gamma   90.00
#
_symmetry.space_group_name_H-M   'P 1'
#
loop_
_entity.id
_entity.type
_entity.pdbx_description
1 polymer ?
#
loop_
_entity_poly.entity_id
_entity_poly.type
_entity_poly.pdbx_seq_one_letter_code
_entity_poly.pdbx_strand_id
1 'polypeptide(L)' 'MSLHKSHSCGKVRFRDHREAVSALHNVTTLRKRAEEDMVPSRRREVRTYECDACHGHHLTSMAA' A
#
# COMPACT_ATOMS: atom_id res chain seq x y z
N MET A 1 11.46 9.06 -7.85
CA MET A 1 10.18 9.14 -7.09
C MET A 1 10.53 9.23 -5.61
N SER A 2 10.43 10.42 -5.01
CA SER A 2 10.85 10.67 -3.63
C SER A 2 9.78 10.19 -2.65
N LEU A 3 9.99 9.02 -2.05
CA LEU A 3 9.19 8.50 -0.94
C LEU A 3 9.47 9.35 0.30
N HIS A 4 8.64 10.35 0.58
CA HIS A 4 8.70 11.12 1.81
C HIS A 4 8.35 10.23 3.01
N LYS A 5 9.37 9.74 3.72
CA LYS A 5 9.24 9.18 5.07
C LYS A 5 9.08 10.33 6.07
N SER A 6 7.85 10.74 6.41
CA SER A 6 7.61 11.50 7.66
C SER A 6 6.12 11.72 7.96
N HIS A 7 5.57 10.88 8.82
CA HIS A 7 4.73 11.27 9.96
C HIS A 7 4.58 10.02 10.84
N SER A 8 4.38 10.20 12.14
CA SER A 8 4.29 9.22 13.26
C SER A 8 3.72 7.81 13.02
N CYS A 9 3.06 7.52 11.90
CA CYS A 9 2.47 6.22 11.56
C CYS A 9 3.49 5.14 11.13
N GLY A 10 4.71 5.50 10.73
CA GLY A 10 5.72 4.54 10.22
C GLY A 10 5.36 3.83 8.91
N LYS A 11 4.21 4.18 8.29
CA LYS A 11 3.69 3.60 7.04
C LYS A 11 3.97 4.51 5.85
N VAL A 12 3.93 3.92 4.65
CA VAL A 12 4.05 4.66 3.40
C VAL A 12 2.84 5.58 3.24
N ARG A 13 3.06 6.89 3.27
CA ARG A 13 2.04 7.91 3.01
C ARG A 13 1.91 8.13 1.50
N PHE A 14 0.70 7.97 0.99
CA PHE A 14 0.32 8.40 -0.35
C PHE A 14 -0.30 9.79 -0.29
N ARG A 15 -0.07 10.60 -1.32
CA ARG A 15 -0.53 11.99 -1.45
C ARG A 15 -2.06 12.06 -1.44
N ASP A 16 -2.70 11.17 -2.16
CA ASP A 16 -4.14 11.12 -2.34
C ASP A 16 -4.65 9.67 -2.50
N HIS A 17 -5.97 9.52 -2.50
CA HIS A 17 -6.63 8.22 -2.62
C HIS A 17 -6.28 7.54 -3.95
N ARG A 18 -6.13 8.29 -5.05
CA ARG A 18 -5.84 7.72 -6.38
C ARG A 18 -4.44 7.10 -6.41
N GLU A 19 -3.47 7.76 -5.80
CA GLU A 19 -2.12 7.24 -5.67
C GLU A 19 -2.10 5.97 -4.79
N ALA A 20 -2.86 5.97 -3.69
CA ALA A 20 -3.00 4.79 -2.84
C ALA A 20 -3.66 3.60 -3.58
N VAL A 21 -4.71 3.85 -4.37
CA VAL A 21 -5.37 2.81 -5.18
C VAL A 21 -4.44 2.28 -6.26
N SER A 22 -3.69 3.17 -6.93
CA SER A 22 -2.66 2.77 -7.91
C SER A 22 -1.59 1.88 -7.28
N ALA A 23 -1.13 2.25 -6.08
CA ALA A 23 -0.19 1.44 -5.32
C ALA A 23 -0.77 0.08 -4.92
N LEU A 24 -2.04 0.03 -4.48
CA LEU A 24 -2.72 -1.21 -4.14
C LEU A 24 -2.85 -2.13 -5.37
N HIS A 25 -3.17 -1.57 -6.54
CA HIS A 25 -3.23 -2.33 -7.78
C HIS A 25 -1.86 -2.91 -8.14
N ASN A 26 -0.80 -2.11 -8.05
CA ASN A 26 0.57 -2.57 -8.28
C ASN A 26 0.97 -3.71 -7.33
N VAL A 27 0.64 -3.58 -6.04
CA VAL A 27 0.90 -4.63 -5.05
C VAL A 27 0.14 -5.91 -5.39
N THR A 28 -1.11 -5.81 -5.82
CA THR A 28 -1.94 -6.95 -6.24
C THR A 28 -1.33 -7.64 -7.45
N THR A 29 -0.90 -6.89 -8.46
CA THR A 29 -0.23 -7.42 -9.65
C THR A 29 1.09 -8.09 -9.31
N LEU A 30 1.91 -7.47 -8.45
CA LEU A 30 3.15 -8.08 -7.98
C LEU A 30 2.92 -9.38 -7.21
N ARG A 31 1.83 -9.46 -6.44
CA ARG A 31 1.46 -10.70 -5.75
C ARG A 31 1.10 -11.80 -6.74
N LYS A 32 0.25 -11.50 -7.74
CA LYS A 32 -0.10 -12.45 -8.80
C LYS A 32 1.12 -12.96 -9.57
N ARG A 33 2.03 -12.05 -9.94
CA ARG A 33 3.29 -12.43 -10.61
C ARG A 33 4.17 -13.31 -9.73
N ALA A 34 4.29 -12.99 -8.44
CA ALA A 34 5.05 -13.81 -7.50
C ALA A 34 4.43 -15.21 -7.35
N GLU A 35 3.09 -15.33 -7.39
CA GLU A 35 2.38 -16.61 -7.43
C GLU A 35 2.70 -17.40 -8.72
N GLU A 36 2.70 -16.73 -9.89
CA GLU A 36 3.06 -17.33 -11.18
C GLU A 36 4.53 -17.79 -11.22
N ASP A 37 5.44 -16.99 -10.67
CA ASP A 37 6.89 -17.28 -10.61
C ASP A 37 7.26 -18.27 -9.48
N MET A 38 6.28 -18.73 -8.68
CA MET A 38 6.48 -19.54 -7.47
C MET A 38 7.45 -18.89 -6.45
N VAL A 39 7.49 -17.56 -6.42
CA VAL A 39 8.31 -16.76 -5.49
C VAL A 39 7.47 -16.34 -4.27
N PRO A 40 7.96 -16.54 -3.03
CA PRO A 40 7.24 -16.11 -1.85
C PRO A 40 7.13 -14.57 -1.77
N SER A 41 5.90 -14.05 -1.72
CA SER A 41 5.62 -12.63 -1.50
C SER A 41 5.19 -12.35 -0.05
N ARG A 42 5.75 -11.30 0.55
CA ARG A 42 5.37 -10.81 1.89
C ARG A 42 4.25 -9.76 1.85
N ARG A 43 3.81 -9.35 0.66
CA ARG A 43 2.77 -8.32 0.47
C ARG A 43 1.39 -8.90 0.77
N ARG A 44 0.62 -8.21 1.61
CA ARG A 44 -0.70 -8.64 2.10
C ARG A 44 -1.74 -7.52 2.08
N GLU A 45 -1.39 -6.38 1.51
CA GLU A 45 -2.25 -5.21 1.42
C GLU A 45 -3.49 -5.52 0.54
N VAL A 46 -4.68 -5.22 1.04
CA VAL A 46 -5.97 -5.50 0.36
C VAL A 46 -6.87 -4.28 0.21
N ARG A 47 -6.63 -3.19 0.96
CA ARG A 47 -7.40 -1.94 0.84
C ARG A 47 -6.57 -0.71 1.16
N THR A 48 -7.10 0.45 0.78
CA THR A 48 -6.62 1.77 1.20
C THR A 48 -7.44 2.29 2.38
N TYR A 49 -6.86 3.15 3.21
CA TYR A 49 -7.58 3.89 4.25
C TYR A 49 -6.95 5.28 4.45
N GLU A 50 -7.74 6.25 4.88
CA GLU A 50 -7.25 7.57 5.30
C GLU A 50 -6.81 7.53 6.76
N CYS A 51 -5.68 8.15 7.08
CA CYS A 51 -5.14 8.19 8.42
C CYS A 51 -5.37 9.54 9.07
N ASP A 52 -6.12 9.56 10.17
CA ASP A 52 -6.43 10.78 10.93
C ASP A 52 -5.18 11.47 11.51
N ALA A 53 -4.10 10.73 11.76
CA ALA A 53 -2.88 11.26 12.37
C ALA A 53 -1.91 11.94 11.39
N CYS A 54 -1.95 11.55 10.11
CA CYS A 54 -1.08 12.12 9.09
C CYS A 54 -1.84 12.80 7.95
N HIS A 55 -3.18 12.70 7.94
CA HIS A 55 -4.05 13.17 6.86
C HIS A 55 -3.58 12.70 5.49
N GLY A 56 -3.20 11.43 5.41
CA GLY A 56 -2.70 10.78 4.21
C GLY A 56 -3.33 9.42 4.03
N HIS A 57 -3.19 8.87 2.82
CA HIS A 57 -3.69 7.53 2.56
C HIS A 57 -2.61 6.48 2.80
N HIS A 58 -3.03 5.32 3.29
CA HIS A 58 -2.17 4.16 3.54
C HIS A 58 -2.83 2.88 3.03
N LEU A 59 -2.01 1.86 2.84
CA LEU A 59 -2.49 0.50 2.56
C LEU A 59 -2.61 -0.30 3.87
N THR A 60 -3.57 -1.22 3.91
CA THR A 60 -3.73 -2.17 5.02
C THR A 60 -4.09 -3.57 4.51
N SER A 61 -3.69 -4.58 5.29
CA SER A 61 -3.99 -6.00 5.05
C SER A 61 -5.27 -6.47 5.74
N MET A 62 -5.92 -5.61 6.52
CA MET A 62 -7.24 -5.92 7.09
C MET A 62 -8.28 -5.90 5.99
N ALA A 63 -8.89 -7.05 5.69
CA ALA A 63 -10.13 -7.10 4.92
C ALA A 63 -11.25 -6.40 5.71
N ALA A 64 -12.23 -5.85 4.99
CA ALA A 64 -13.44 -5.30 5.59
C ALA A 64 -14.43 -6.43 5.91
#